data_AF-Q6ZZF3-F1
#
_entry.id   AF-Q6ZZF3-F1
#
_cell.length_a   1.000
_cell.length_b   1.000
_cell.length_c   1.000
_cell.angle_alpha   90.00
_cell.angle_beta   90.00
_cell.angle_gamma   90.00
#
_symmetry.space_group_name_H-M   'P 1'
#
loop_
_entity.id
_entity.type
_entity.pdbx_description
1 polymer ?
#
loop_
_entity_poly.entity_id
_entity_poly.type
_entity_poly.pdbx_seq_one_letter_code
_entity_poly.pdbx_strand_id
1 'polypeptide(L)'
;NSILLAGGVSTATRFHTPFKVPTRSKPEISISVSSVNSVKSSGTLGGYIQPKITQSTDKSLLKYKGAKFAFTRAHVLLSEDQDYPDVSVPSTVMLNTYKSALRDEMDRYPKDSMEHDSYSAELQSVDKYSFPLGQVVWGERIVLKNKRLSDIAIVKLDDSLQVTEHSLGDEVDSYNPSLKFQNTKVKKVIGKDEYYRHSRVFKIGASSNYTTGYLNSVKMVYWLDGSIQTSEFVVSNSAKSMFAMGGDSGSLILNDLQDQAGLGVLGMLHSYDGERREIGLFTPMDELLKRLQDVTGVEWVFI
;
A
#
# COMPACT_ATOMS: atom_id res chain seq x y z
N ASN A 1 29.92 51.87 17.37
CA ASN A 1 28.67 51.93 16.59
C ASN A 1 28.94 51.27 15.25
N SER A 2 28.49 50.05 14.96
CA SER A 2 27.17 49.48 15.26
C SER A 2 27.27 47.96 15.27
N ILE A 3 26.79 47.34 16.35
CA ILE A 3 26.59 45.90 16.48
C ILE A 3 25.27 45.58 15.77
N LEU A 4 25.32 44.79 14.70
CA LEU A 4 24.13 44.20 14.09
C LEU A 4 23.88 42.87 14.80
N LEU A 5 22.86 42.89 15.65
CA LEU A 5 22.32 41.74 16.36
C LEU A 5 21.88 40.68 15.36
N ALA A 6 22.52 39.51 15.42
CA ALA A 6 22.04 38.30 14.77
C ALA A 6 20.69 37.93 15.38
N GLY A 7 19.62 38.04 14.58
CA GLY A 7 18.32 37.46 14.92
C GLY A 7 18.47 35.96 15.08
N GLY A 8 18.07 35.44 16.24
CA GLY A 8 18.03 34.02 16.52
C GLY A 8 17.10 33.32 15.53
N VAL A 9 17.69 32.54 14.62
CA VAL A 9 16.94 31.55 13.86
C VAL A 9 16.64 30.42 14.84
N SER A 10 15.41 30.37 15.33
CA SER A 10 14.85 29.16 15.93
C SER A 10 15.00 28.04 14.92
N THR A 11 16.02 27.20 15.09
CA THR A 11 16.20 25.98 14.30
C THR A 11 15.20 24.96 14.82
N ALA A 12 13.93 25.12 14.39
CA ALA A 12 12.92 24.13 14.66
C ALA A 12 13.42 22.78 14.12
N THR A 13 13.70 21.84 15.03
CA THR A 13 14.05 20.47 14.67
C THR A 13 12.90 19.87 13.88
N ARG A 14 13.15 19.58 12.61
CA ARG A 14 12.14 19.00 11.70
C ARG A 14 12.06 17.50 11.96
N PHE A 15 10.92 17.03 12.44
CA PHE A 15 10.65 15.61 12.58
C PHE A 15 10.47 14.94 11.22
N HIS A 16 10.94 13.69 11.10
CA HIS A 16 10.67 12.82 9.97
C HIS A 16 9.68 11.75 10.41
N THR A 17 8.58 11.60 9.66
CA THR A 17 7.57 10.59 9.96
C THR A 17 8.09 9.19 9.59
N PRO A 18 7.73 8.15 10.37
CA PRO A 18 8.10 6.76 10.06
C PRO A 18 7.23 6.15 8.95
N PHE A 19 6.38 6.95 8.31
CA PHE A 19 5.48 6.57 7.22
C PHE A 19 5.49 7.67 6.16
N LYS A 20 5.15 7.29 4.94
CA LYS A 20 4.95 8.23 3.84
C LYS A 20 3.71 9.09 4.08
N VAL A 21 3.87 10.41 4.01
CA VAL A 21 2.76 11.36 4.12
C VAL A 21 2.07 11.46 2.75
N PRO A 22 0.78 11.10 2.64
CA PRO A 22 0.07 11.08 1.36
C PRO A 22 -0.30 12.48 0.86
N THR A 23 -0.28 12.66 -0.45
CA THR A 23 -0.87 13.85 -1.09
C THR A 23 -2.40 13.76 -1.06
N ARG A 24 -3.06 14.66 -0.32
CA ARG A 24 -4.53 14.61 -0.10
C ARG A 24 -5.37 14.51 -1.37
N SER A 25 -5.07 15.30 -2.40
CA SER A 25 -5.89 15.33 -3.62
C SER A 25 -5.62 14.16 -4.56
N LYS A 26 -4.41 13.59 -4.51
CA LYS A 26 -3.92 12.55 -5.42
C LYS A 26 -3.04 11.57 -4.64
N PRO A 27 -3.62 10.79 -3.72
CA PRO A 27 -2.84 9.88 -2.91
C PRO A 27 -2.04 8.92 -3.76
N GLU A 28 -0.77 8.76 -3.43
CA GLU A 28 0.12 7.81 -4.08
C GLU A 28 -0.24 6.38 -3.67
N ILE A 29 0.18 5.40 -4.46
CA ILE A 29 0.23 4.02 -4.00
C ILE A 29 1.40 3.83 -3.03
N SER A 30 1.49 2.65 -2.42
CA SER A 30 2.57 2.30 -1.47
C SER A 30 2.54 3.08 -0.15
N ILE A 31 1.44 3.81 0.13
CA ILE A 31 1.19 4.45 1.44
C ILE A 31 0.58 3.43 2.41
N SER A 32 0.77 3.66 3.71
CA SER A 32 0.15 2.80 4.72
C SER A 32 -1.37 3.01 4.77
N VAL A 33 -2.11 1.92 4.98
CA VAL A 33 -3.56 1.93 5.02
C VAL A 33 -4.09 1.03 6.12
N SER A 34 -5.20 1.42 6.74
CA SER A 34 -5.99 0.59 7.65
C SER A 34 -7.43 1.08 7.71
N SER A 35 -8.31 0.25 8.25
CA SER A 35 -9.60 0.69 8.77
C SER A 35 -9.39 1.72 9.89
N VAL A 36 -10.26 2.73 9.99
CA VAL A 36 -10.14 3.84 10.96
C VAL A 36 -10.02 3.32 12.39
N ASN A 37 -10.82 2.31 12.74
CA ASN A 37 -10.87 1.72 14.08
C ASN A 37 -9.83 0.61 14.30
N SER A 38 -8.94 0.34 13.33
CA SER A 38 -7.95 -0.71 13.46
C SER A 38 -6.90 -0.35 14.52
N VAL A 39 -6.64 -1.30 15.41
CA VAL A 39 -5.59 -1.19 16.45
C VAL A 39 -4.41 -2.13 16.22
N LYS A 40 -4.56 -3.11 15.30
CA LYS A 40 -3.53 -4.14 15.04
C LYS A 40 -3.18 -4.29 13.57
N SER A 41 -4.15 -4.13 12.68
CA SER A 41 -3.95 -4.42 11.26
C SER A 41 -3.62 -3.16 10.48
N SER A 42 -2.51 -3.21 9.76
CA SER A 42 -2.11 -2.22 8.78
C SER A 42 -1.54 -2.93 7.56
N GLY A 43 -1.61 -2.26 6.43
CA GLY A 43 -1.07 -2.76 5.18
C GLY A 43 -0.63 -1.61 4.28
N THR A 44 -0.47 -1.94 3.02
CA THR A 44 -0.06 -1.05 1.96
C THR A 44 -1.20 -0.86 0.96
N LEU A 45 -1.44 0.38 0.52
CA LEU A 45 -2.40 0.66 -0.52
C LEU A 45 -1.92 0.09 -1.86
N GLY A 46 -2.69 -0.85 -2.43
CA GLY A 46 -2.33 -1.58 -3.64
C GLY A 46 -2.62 -0.83 -4.93
N GLY A 47 -3.60 0.06 -4.94
CA GLY A 47 -3.86 0.86 -6.14
C GLY A 47 -5.30 1.28 -6.26
N TYR A 48 -5.66 1.62 -7.48
CA TYR A 48 -6.92 2.23 -7.85
C TYR A 48 -7.49 1.59 -9.11
N ILE A 49 -8.74 1.18 -9.03
CA ILE A 49 -9.44 0.50 -10.11
C ILE A 49 -10.77 1.19 -10.37
N GLN A 50 -11.32 0.97 -11.56
CA GLN A 50 -12.64 1.42 -11.93
C GLN A 50 -13.38 0.32 -12.70
N PRO A 51 -14.71 0.21 -12.52
CA PRO A 51 -15.51 -0.72 -13.29
C PRO A 51 -15.71 -0.18 -14.71
N LYS A 52 -15.57 -1.06 -15.70
CA LYS A 52 -15.84 -0.76 -17.10
C LYS A 52 -17.33 -0.96 -17.38
N ILE A 53 -18.09 0.11 -17.15
CA ILE A 53 -19.54 0.13 -17.37
C ILE A 53 -19.84 0.35 -18.86
N THR A 54 -20.45 -0.63 -19.51
CA THR A 54 -20.87 -0.60 -20.93
C THR A 54 -22.40 -0.57 -21.04
N GLN A 55 -22.92 -0.51 -22.28
CA GLN A 55 -24.37 -0.57 -22.52
C GLN A 55 -25.00 -1.90 -22.11
N SER A 56 -24.22 -2.99 -22.09
CA SER A 56 -24.67 -4.32 -21.67
C SER A 56 -24.54 -4.56 -20.16
N THR A 57 -23.97 -3.62 -19.41
CA THR A 57 -23.86 -3.73 -17.95
C THR A 57 -25.24 -3.67 -17.28
N ASP A 58 -25.41 -4.47 -16.23
CA ASP A 58 -26.62 -4.46 -15.41
C ASP A 58 -26.98 -3.04 -14.95
N LYS A 59 -28.25 -2.67 -15.11
CA LYS A 59 -28.77 -1.33 -14.78
C LYS A 59 -28.51 -0.94 -13.32
N SER A 60 -28.50 -1.91 -12.40
CA SER A 60 -28.21 -1.69 -10.98
C SER A 60 -26.78 -1.19 -10.71
N LEU A 61 -25.85 -1.43 -11.63
CA LEU A 61 -24.44 -1.05 -11.51
C LEU A 61 -24.11 0.28 -12.20
N LEU A 62 -25.06 0.86 -12.95
CA LEU A 62 -24.85 2.15 -13.66
C LEU A 62 -24.52 3.29 -12.70
N LYS A 63 -24.95 3.22 -11.43
CA LYS A 63 -24.61 4.18 -10.37
C LYS A 63 -23.12 4.25 -10.05
N TYR A 64 -22.33 3.25 -10.47
CA TYR A 64 -20.87 3.22 -10.30
C TYR A 64 -20.10 3.69 -11.54
N LYS A 65 -20.80 4.21 -12.57
CA LYS A 65 -20.14 4.75 -13.76
C LYS A 65 -19.26 5.95 -13.39
N GLY A 66 -17.96 5.85 -13.66
CA GLY A 66 -16.97 6.86 -13.32
C GLY A 66 -16.54 6.87 -11.84
N ALA A 67 -17.12 5.98 -11.01
CA ALA A 67 -16.67 5.81 -9.64
C ALA A 67 -15.29 5.14 -9.63
N LYS A 68 -14.46 5.58 -8.69
CA LYS A 68 -13.10 5.09 -8.50
C LYS A 68 -13.02 4.35 -7.18
N PHE A 69 -12.24 3.28 -7.17
CA PHE A 69 -12.09 2.43 -6.01
C PHE A 69 -10.61 2.26 -5.72
N ALA A 70 -10.21 2.41 -4.46
CA ALA A 70 -8.94 1.86 -4.00
C ALA A 70 -9.08 0.35 -3.79
N PHE A 71 -7.98 -0.39 -3.85
CA PHE A 71 -7.98 -1.79 -3.46
C PHE A 71 -6.68 -2.19 -2.73
N THR A 72 -6.83 -3.16 -1.84
CA THR A 72 -5.75 -3.79 -1.08
C THR A 72 -6.21 -5.17 -0.62
N ARG A 73 -5.49 -5.81 0.31
CA ARG A 73 -5.86 -7.09 0.91
C ARG A 73 -7.03 -6.96 1.87
N ALA A 74 -7.94 -7.94 1.86
CA ALA A 74 -9.08 -7.96 2.77
C ALA A 74 -8.64 -8.05 4.22
N HIS A 75 -7.62 -8.87 4.54
CA HIS A 75 -7.14 -8.99 5.93
C HIS A 75 -6.54 -7.69 6.51
N VAL A 76 -6.24 -6.70 5.66
CA VAL A 76 -5.76 -5.38 6.10
C VAL A 76 -6.91 -4.50 6.58
N LEU A 77 -8.09 -4.61 5.95
CA LEU A 77 -9.21 -3.69 6.17
C LEU A 77 -10.38 -4.31 6.91
N LEU A 78 -10.60 -5.62 6.77
CA LEU A 78 -11.74 -6.32 7.32
C LEU A 78 -11.40 -7.01 8.65
N SER A 79 -12.32 -6.90 9.59
CA SER A 79 -12.38 -7.65 10.85
C SER A 79 -13.75 -8.30 10.98
N GLU A 80 -13.86 -9.37 11.77
CA GLU A 80 -15.11 -10.11 11.96
C GLU A 80 -16.24 -9.23 12.53
N ASP A 81 -15.89 -8.18 13.28
CA ASP A 81 -16.85 -7.33 14.00
C ASP A 81 -17.30 -6.08 13.23
N GLN A 82 -16.89 -5.88 11.97
CA GLN A 82 -17.19 -4.65 11.22
C GLN A 82 -17.59 -4.91 9.78
N ASP A 83 -18.84 -4.58 9.47
CA ASP A 83 -19.34 -4.49 8.10
C ASP A 83 -18.99 -3.12 7.51
N TYR A 84 -18.32 -3.10 6.35
CA TYR A 84 -18.02 -1.90 5.55
C TYR A 84 -17.27 -0.78 6.27
N PRO A 85 -16.08 -1.04 6.85
CA PRO A 85 -15.36 -0.02 7.61
C PRO A 85 -14.86 1.14 6.75
N ASP A 86 -14.83 2.33 7.36
CA ASP A 86 -14.14 3.49 6.81
C ASP A 86 -12.62 3.28 6.84
N VAL A 87 -11.95 3.80 5.82
CA VAL A 87 -10.52 3.58 5.58
C VAL A 87 -9.76 4.88 5.66
N SER A 88 -8.62 4.86 6.35
CA SER A 88 -7.74 6.01 6.50
C SER A 88 -6.36 5.74 5.92
N VAL A 89 -5.78 6.82 5.37
CA VAL A 89 -4.38 6.90 4.96
C VAL A 89 -3.74 8.15 5.58
N PRO A 90 -2.52 8.08 6.13
CA PRO A 90 -1.80 6.87 6.52
C PRO A 90 -2.60 5.98 7.50
N SER A 91 -2.13 4.75 7.73
CA SER A 91 -2.75 3.84 8.69
C SER A 91 -2.86 4.45 10.09
N THR A 92 -4.04 4.32 10.70
CA THR A 92 -4.30 4.72 12.10
C THR A 92 -3.40 3.97 13.10
N VAL A 93 -3.03 2.72 12.80
CA VAL A 93 -2.07 1.95 13.60
C VAL A 93 -0.69 2.62 13.61
N MET A 94 -0.20 3.05 12.44
CA MET A 94 1.10 3.73 12.34
C MET A 94 1.07 5.12 12.98
N LEU A 95 -0.03 5.86 12.82
CA LEU A 95 -0.22 7.16 13.47
C LEU A 95 -0.20 7.02 15.00
N ASN A 96 -0.93 6.05 15.54
CA ASN A 96 -0.98 5.82 16.99
C ASN A 96 0.37 5.32 17.54
N THR A 97 1.08 4.49 16.79
CA THR A 97 2.44 4.06 17.16
C THR A 97 3.39 5.26 17.21
N TYR A 98 3.34 6.14 16.20
CA TYR A 98 4.16 7.34 16.17
C TYR A 98 3.83 8.30 17.31
N LYS A 99 2.53 8.58 17.57
CA LYS A 99 2.10 9.38 18.72
C LYS A 99 2.57 8.82 20.05
N SER A 100 2.55 7.50 20.21
CA SER A 100 3.01 6.86 21.44
C SER A 100 4.51 7.05 21.61
N ALA A 101 5.31 6.82 20.56
CA ALA A 101 6.76 7.06 20.59
C ALA A 101 7.12 8.53 20.87
N LEU A 102 6.37 9.49 20.30
CA LEU A 102 6.57 10.92 20.58
C LEU A 102 6.27 11.25 22.04
N ARG A 103 5.20 10.71 22.63
CA ARG A 103 4.86 10.91 24.05
C ARG A 103 5.91 10.31 24.97
N ASP A 104 6.29 9.06 24.72
CA ASP A 104 7.28 8.34 25.52
C ASP A 104 8.64 9.05 25.55
N GLU A 105 9.01 9.70 24.43
CA GLU A 105 10.24 10.49 24.35
C GLU A 105 10.07 11.88 24.96
N MET A 106 8.94 12.56 24.72
CA MET A 106 8.59 13.85 25.34
C MET A 106 8.66 13.81 26.87
N ASP A 107 8.15 12.76 27.48
CA ASP A 107 8.10 12.57 28.95
C ASP A 107 9.50 12.43 29.58
N ARG A 108 10.56 12.26 28.79
CA ARG A 108 11.96 12.23 29.26
C ARG A 108 12.56 13.61 29.50
N TYR A 109 11.92 14.67 29.00
CA TYR A 109 12.44 16.03 29.07
C TYR A 109 11.63 16.90 30.04
N PRO A 110 12.25 17.89 30.71
CA PRO A 110 11.51 18.85 31.55
C PRO A 110 10.46 19.61 30.75
N LYS A 111 9.31 19.95 31.37
CA LYS A 111 8.18 20.60 30.70
C LYS A 111 8.52 21.95 30.04
N ASP A 112 9.49 22.66 30.57
CA ASP A 112 9.93 23.98 30.07
C ASP A 112 11.13 23.89 29.11
N SER A 113 11.45 22.69 28.63
CA SER A 113 12.55 22.46 27.69
C SER A 113 12.11 22.58 26.23
N MET A 114 13.06 22.97 25.39
CA MET A 114 12.86 23.04 23.93
C MET A 114 12.47 21.68 23.33
N GLU A 115 13.03 20.59 23.85
CA GLU A 115 12.75 19.23 23.43
C GLU A 115 11.29 18.86 23.71
N HIS A 116 10.82 19.07 24.94
CA HIS A 116 9.44 18.80 25.33
C HIS A 116 8.45 19.59 24.45
N ASP A 117 8.72 20.88 24.22
CA ASP A 117 7.88 21.73 23.36
C ASP A 117 7.87 21.25 21.91
N SER A 118 9.02 20.80 21.39
CA SER A 118 9.14 20.29 20.02
C SER A 118 8.35 19.00 19.81
N TYR A 119 8.45 18.04 20.74
CA TYR A 119 7.65 16.81 20.69
C TYR A 119 6.15 17.07 20.85
N SER A 120 5.78 18.00 21.75
CA SER A 120 4.38 18.40 21.95
C SER A 120 3.77 19.03 20.68
N ALA A 121 4.52 19.92 20.03
CA ALA A 121 4.09 20.54 18.77
C ALA A 121 3.92 19.50 17.65
N GLU A 122 4.84 18.54 17.53
CA GLU A 122 4.72 17.47 16.55
C GLU A 122 3.54 16.54 16.87
N LEU A 123 3.33 16.19 18.14
CA LEU A 123 2.20 15.35 18.57
C LEU A 123 0.84 15.96 18.17
N GLN A 124 0.69 17.29 18.26
CA GLN A 124 -0.49 18.03 17.80
C GLN A 124 -0.63 18.09 16.27
N SER A 125 0.46 17.83 15.54
CA SER A 125 0.51 17.83 14.08
C SER A 125 0.07 16.48 13.49
N VAL A 126 0.33 15.36 14.19
CA VAL A 126 0.20 13.99 13.64
C VAL A 126 -1.15 13.71 12.99
N ASP A 127 -2.25 14.12 13.63
CA ASP A 127 -3.60 13.88 13.09
C ASP A 127 -3.86 14.56 11.74
N LYS A 128 -3.13 15.66 11.46
CA LYS A 128 -3.24 16.42 10.20
C LYS A 128 -2.63 15.68 9.03
N TYR A 129 -1.81 14.65 9.24
CA TYR A 129 -1.32 13.80 8.14
C TYR A 129 -2.40 12.87 7.59
N SER A 130 -3.41 12.54 8.40
CA SER A 130 -4.44 11.57 8.05
C SER A 130 -5.61 12.21 7.30
N PHE A 131 -6.22 11.43 6.41
CA PHE A 131 -7.50 11.75 5.81
C PHE A 131 -8.29 10.48 5.47
N PRO A 132 -9.63 10.57 5.34
CA PRO A 132 -10.44 9.43 4.90
C PRO A 132 -10.16 9.13 3.43
N LEU A 133 -9.77 7.90 3.13
CA LEU A 133 -9.62 7.43 1.76
C LEU A 133 -10.99 7.13 1.13
N GLY A 134 -11.91 6.63 1.95
CA GLY A 134 -13.24 6.18 1.54
C GLY A 134 -13.75 5.05 2.43
N GLN A 135 -14.68 4.25 1.92
CA GLN A 135 -15.32 3.17 2.66
C GLN A 135 -15.20 1.84 1.92
N VAL A 136 -14.92 0.75 2.64
CA VAL A 136 -14.96 -0.59 2.04
C VAL A 136 -16.38 -0.87 1.56
N VAL A 137 -16.54 -1.28 0.31
CA VAL A 137 -17.87 -1.66 -0.25
C VAL A 137 -17.98 -3.14 -0.55
N TRP A 138 -16.85 -3.83 -0.64
CA TRP A 138 -16.79 -5.27 -0.82
C TRP A 138 -15.39 -5.77 -0.47
N GLY A 139 -15.31 -6.97 0.07
CA GLY A 139 -14.06 -7.70 0.19
C GLY A 139 -14.29 -9.14 0.58
N GLU A 140 -13.29 -9.96 0.35
CA GLU A 140 -13.32 -11.38 0.69
C GLU A 140 -11.92 -11.88 1.06
N ARG A 141 -11.91 -12.89 1.93
CA ARG A 141 -10.73 -13.68 2.23
C ARG A 141 -11.13 -15.16 2.25
N ILE A 142 -11.01 -15.83 1.11
CA ILE A 142 -11.49 -17.21 0.94
C ILE A 142 -10.50 -18.04 0.12
N VAL A 143 -10.48 -19.35 0.39
CA VAL A 143 -9.79 -20.31 -0.47
C VAL A 143 -10.75 -20.76 -1.58
N LEU A 144 -10.39 -20.49 -2.82
CA LEU A 144 -11.16 -20.85 -3.99
C LEU A 144 -11.09 -22.36 -4.26
N LYS A 145 -12.02 -22.88 -5.08
CA LYS A 145 -12.06 -24.30 -5.47
C LYS A 145 -10.77 -24.80 -6.12
N ASN A 146 -10.02 -23.92 -6.79
CA ASN A 146 -8.71 -24.21 -7.38
C ASN A 146 -7.55 -24.14 -6.38
N LYS A 147 -7.85 -24.07 -5.07
CA LYS A 147 -6.90 -23.97 -3.96
C LYS A 147 -6.03 -22.71 -3.98
N ARG A 148 -6.49 -21.64 -4.62
CA ARG A 148 -5.86 -20.32 -4.53
C ARG A 148 -6.56 -19.45 -3.51
N LEU A 149 -5.79 -18.61 -2.82
CA LEU A 149 -6.33 -17.60 -1.91
C LEU A 149 -6.86 -16.41 -2.73
N SER A 150 -8.14 -16.10 -2.55
CA SER A 150 -8.65 -14.77 -2.82
C SER A 150 -8.62 -13.95 -1.55
N ASP A 151 -7.94 -12.81 -1.58
CA ASP A 151 -7.77 -11.90 -0.44
C ASP A 151 -7.72 -10.48 -0.99
N ILE A 152 -8.88 -9.86 -1.10
CA ILE A 152 -9.05 -8.55 -1.75
C ILE A 152 -10.19 -7.79 -1.10
N ALA A 153 -9.99 -6.49 -0.87
CA ALA A 153 -11.03 -5.55 -0.52
C ALA A 153 -10.95 -4.34 -1.44
N ILE A 154 -12.12 -3.82 -1.82
CA ILE A 154 -12.26 -2.60 -2.60
C ILE A 154 -12.93 -1.52 -1.74
N VAL A 155 -12.40 -0.31 -1.86
CA VAL A 155 -12.77 0.87 -1.09
C VAL A 155 -13.32 1.87 -2.08
N LYS A 156 -14.59 2.23 -1.99
CA LYS A 156 -15.12 3.34 -2.80
C LYS A 156 -14.46 4.62 -2.31
N LEU A 157 -13.76 5.31 -3.20
CA LEU A 157 -13.06 6.55 -2.86
C LEU A 157 -14.05 7.66 -2.51
N ASP A 158 -13.61 8.58 -1.65
CA ASP A 158 -14.28 9.86 -1.47
C ASP A 158 -14.25 10.66 -2.78
N ASP A 159 -15.38 11.29 -3.12
CA ASP A 159 -15.56 12.01 -4.38
C ASP A 159 -14.61 13.23 -4.52
N SER A 160 -14.04 13.72 -3.41
CA SER A 160 -13.04 14.79 -3.43
C SER A 160 -11.66 14.35 -3.97
N LEU A 161 -11.39 13.04 -4.05
CA LEU A 161 -10.10 12.51 -4.49
C LEU A 161 -9.99 12.47 -6.02
N GLN A 162 -8.95 13.12 -6.55
CA GLN A 162 -8.71 13.28 -7.99
C GLN A 162 -7.67 12.29 -8.52
N VAL A 163 -7.79 11.03 -8.14
CA VAL A 163 -6.88 9.96 -8.58
C VAL A 163 -7.03 9.72 -10.07
N THR A 164 -5.96 9.88 -10.85
CA THR A 164 -5.96 9.67 -12.31
C THR A 164 -4.87 8.71 -12.79
N GLU A 165 -4.03 8.23 -11.88
CA GLU A 165 -2.93 7.31 -12.18
C GLU A 165 -2.44 6.65 -10.89
N HIS A 166 -1.70 5.55 -11.05
CA HIS A 166 -0.92 4.95 -9.98
C HIS A 166 0.49 5.52 -9.99
N SER A 167 0.80 6.35 -8.99
CA SER A 167 2.14 6.93 -8.81
C SER A 167 2.77 6.47 -7.51
N LEU A 168 4.06 6.16 -7.55
CA LEU A 168 4.90 5.92 -6.38
C LEU A 168 5.29 7.23 -5.65
N GLY A 169 4.98 8.41 -6.21
CA GLY A 169 5.40 9.72 -5.69
C GLY A 169 6.81 10.12 -6.11
N ASP A 170 7.25 11.30 -5.66
CA ASP A 170 8.47 11.95 -6.18
C ASP A 170 9.75 11.61 -5.39
N GLU A 171 9.63 11.07 -4.18
CA GLU A 171 10.77 10.83 -3.27
C GLU A 171 11.36 9.41 -3.34
N VAL A 172 10.83 8.56 -4.23
CA VAL A 172 11.25 7.15 -4.33
C VAL A 172 12.58 6.96 -5.06
N ASP A 173 13.10 8.01 -5.67
CA ASP A 173 14.44 8.06 -6.26
C ASP A 173 15.56 7.90 -5.22
N SER A 174 15.27 8.25 -3.96
CA SER A 174 16.14 7.99 -2.81
C SER A 174 16.43 6.51 -2.59
N TYR A 175 15.50 5.63 -3.01
CA TYR A 175 15.70 4.17 -2.97
C TYR A 175 16.41 3.65 -4.22
N ASN A 176 16.04 4.18 -5.39
CA ASN A 176 16.65 3.82 -6.66
C ASN A 176 16.56 5.02 -7.63
N PRO A 177 17.70 5.58 -8.08
CA PRO A 177 17.72 6.74 -8.98
C PRO A 177 16.95 6.57 -10.29
N SER A 178 16.68 5.32 -10.72
CA SER A 178 15.86 5.06 -11.92
C SER A 178 14.37 5.38 -11.73
N LEU A 179 13.88 5.44 -10.49
CA LEU A 179 12.50 5.74 -10.13
C LEU A 179 12.25 7.25 -10.12
N LYS A 180 12.40 7.88 -11.29
CA LYS A 180 12.05 9.28 -11.54
C LYS A 180 11.15 9.43 -12.76
N PHE A 181 10.54 10.61 -12.90
CA PHE A 181 9.76 10.99 -14.07
C PHE A 181 8.61 10.00 -14.35
N GLN A 182 8.63 9.31 -15.49
CA GLN A 182 7.60 8.32 -15.83
C GLN A 182 7.80 6.98 -15.12
N ASN A 183 9.01 6.68 -14.64
CA ASN A 183 9.34 5.42 -13.95
C ASN A 183 8.83 5.37 -12.49
N THR A 184 8.00 6.33 -12.09
CA THR A 184 7.22 6.27 -10.85
C THR A 184 5.78 5.84 -11.12
N LYS A 185 5.37 5.70 -12.39
CA LYS A 185 3.98 5.51 -12.80
C LYS A 185 3.74 4.11 -13.33
N VAL A 186 2.71 3.42 -12.83
CA VAL A 186 2.27 2.15 -13.41
C VAL A 186 1.53 2.44 -14.72
N LYS A 187 1.89 1.73 -15.79
CA LYS A 187 1.33 1.92 -17.13
C LYS A 187 0.54 0.73 -17.65
N LYS A 188 0.86 -0.49 -17.21
CA LYS A 188 0.14 -1.69 -17.61
C LYS A 188 0.22 -2.80 -16.57
N VAL A 189 -0.81 -3.64 -16.57
CA VAL A 189 -0.77 -4.96 -15.95
C VAL A 189 0.06 -5.87 -16.84
N ILE A 190 1.00 -6.60 -16.24
CA ILE A 190 1.80 -7.62 -16.92
C ILE A 190 1.17 -8.97 -16.61
N GLY A 191 0.60 -9.61 -17.63
CA GLY A 191 -0.04 -10.91 -17.49
C GLY A 191 0.97 -12.00 -17.16
N LYS A 192 0.48 -13.12 -16.63
CA LYS A 192 1.33 -14.27 -16.29
C LYS A 192 2.13 -14.83 -17.46
N ASP A 193 1.62 -14.69 -18.68
CA ASP A 193 2.30 -15.14 -19.91
C ASP A 193 3.40 -14.17 -20.38
N GLU A 194 3.49 -12.97 -19.79
CA GLU A 194 4.44 -11.92 -20.18
C GLU A 194 5.68 -11.84 -19.27
N TYR A 195 5.66 -12.46 -18.08
CA TYR A 195 6.82 -12.53 -17.18
C TYR A 195 7.36 -13.95 -17.07
N TYR A 196 8.69 -14.08 -17.05
CA TYR A 196 9.39 -15.36 -16.96
C TYR A 196 10.03 -15.57 -15.59
N ARG A 197 10.36 -16.83 -15.27
CA ARG A 197 11.16 -17.19 -14.08
C ARG A 197 12.45 -16.37 -14.10
N HIS A 198 12.83 -15.76 -12.99
CA HIS A 198 13.98 -14.85 -12.84
C HIS A 198 13.77 -13.42 -13.35
N SER A 199 12.53 -13.02 -13.70
CA SER A 199 12.24 -11.60 -13.88
C SER A 199 12.57 -10.83 -12.60
N ARG A 200 13.38 -9.78 -12.73
CA ARG A 200 13.67 -8.87 -11.61
C ARG A 200 12.44 -8.04 -11.30
N VAL A 201 12.07 -8.02 -10.03
CA VAL A 201 10.93 -7.26 -9.53
C VAL A 201 11.32 -6.48 -8.29
N PHE A 202 10.51 -5.50 -7.96
CA PHE A 202 10.60 -4.76 -6.71
C PHE A 202 9.20 -4.51 -6.15
N LYS A 203 9.15 -4.10 -4.87
CA LYS A 203 7.97 -3.50 -4.27
C LYS A 203 8.37 -2.32 -3.40
N ILE A 204 7.41 -1.43 -3.15
CA ILE A 204 7.48 -0.44 -2.08
C ILE A 204 6.36 -0.79 -1.10
N GLY A 205 6.74 -1.35 0.05
CA GLY A 205 5.83 -1.65 1.14
C GLY A 205 5.81 -0.52 2.15
N ALA A 206 4.69 -0.32 2.84
CA ALA A 206 4.54 0.69 3.88
C ALA A 206 5.48 0.47 5.09
N SER A 207 6.03 -0.74 5.26
CA SER A 207 6.90 -1.08 6.39
C SER A 207 8.31 -1.45 5.96
N SER A 208 8.49 -2.18 4.86
CA SER A 208 9.82 -2.50 4.35
C SER A 208 10.44 -1.43 3.43
N ASN A 209 9.66 -0.43 3.01
CA ASN A 209 10.01 0.45 1.90
C ASN A 209 10.39 -0.35 0.64
N TYR A 210 11.42 0.09 -0.08
CA TYR A 210 11.90 -0.51 -1.32
C TYR A 210 12.65 -1.82 -1.07
N THR A 211 12.15 -2.91 -1.67
CA THR A 211 12.79 -4.23 -1.65
C THR A 211 12.78 -4.82 -3.03
N THR A 212 13.80 -5.63 -3.36
CA THR A 212 13.96 -6.24 -4.70
C THR A 212 14.12 -7.74 -4.60
N GLY A 213 13.73 -8.43 -5.65
CA GLY A 213 13.84 -9.86 -5.73
C GLY A 213 13.68 -10.37 -7.15
N TYR A 214 13.67 -11.68 -7.27
CA TYR A 214 13.41 -12.38 -8.52
C TYR A 214 12.14 -13.18 -8.40
N LEU A 215 11.32 -13.12 -9.45
CA LEU A 215 10.23 -14.06 -9.61
C LEU A 215 10.81 -15.47 -9.64
N ASN A 216 10.36 -16.27 -8.71
CA ASN A 216 10.51 -17.70 -8.80
C ASN A 216 9.10 -18.24 -9.09
N SER A 217 8.99 -19.44 -9.67
CA SER A 217 7.72 -19.92 -10.26
C SER A 217 6.64 -20.19 -9.20
N VAL A 218 5.82 -21.23 -9.35
CA VAL A 218 4.81 -21.55 -8.33
C VAL A 218 5.48 -22.18 -7.10
N LYS A 219 5.20 -21.67 -5.90
CA LYS A 219 5.48 -22.37 -4.63
C LYS A 219 4.19 -23.06 -4.16
N MET A 220 4.31 -24.34 -3.78
CA MET A 220 3.29 -25.00 -2.98
C MET A 220 3.48 -24.58 -1.52
N VAL A 221 2.45 -24.00 -0.93
CA VAL A 221 2.42 -23.54 0.46
C VAL A 221 1.43 -24.43 1.21
N TYR A 222 1.91 -25.05 2.28
CA TYR A 222 1.07 -25.80 3.21
C TYR A 222 0.55 -24.85 4.28
N TRP A 223 -0.77 -24.74 4.38
CA TRP A 223 -1.42 -23.97 5.43
C TRP A 223 -1.68 -24.85 6.65
N LEU A 224 -1.87 -24.22 7.82
CA LEU A 224 -2.07 -24.90 9.10
C LEU A 224 -3.32 -25.79 9.12
N ASP A 225 -4.30 -25.51 8.27
CA ASP A 225 -5.51 -26.32 8.08
C ASP A 225 -5.29 -27.55 7.19
N GLY A 226 -4.05 -27.81 6.75
CA GLY A 226 -3.70 -28.90 5.85
C GLY A 226 -3.98 -28.61 4.38
N SER A 227 -4.47 -27.41 4.03
CA SER A 227 -4.69 -27.04 2.63
C SER A 227 -3.35 -26.76 1.91
N ILE A 228 -3.23 -27.32 0.70
CA ILE A 228 -2.12 -26.99 -0.21
C ILE A 228 -2.58 -25.84 -1.08
N GLN A 229 -1.90 -24.70 -0.97
CA GLN A 229 -2.15 -23.54 -1.81
C GLN A 229 -1.00 -23.31 -2.77
N THR A 230 -1.31 -22.83 -3.97
CA THR A 230 -0.30 -22.39 -4.93
C THR A 230 -0.28 -20.87 -4.95
N SER A 231 0.91 -20.30 -4.79
CA SER A 231 1.13 -18.87 -4.92
C SER A 231 2.36 -18.63 -5.78
N GLU A 232 2.32 -17.58 -6.58
CA GLU A 232 3.54 -17.02 -7.13
C GLU A 232 4.36 -16.42 -5.98
N PHE A 233 5.69 -16.45 -6.12
CA PHE A 233 6.57 -15.95 -5.09
C PHE A 233 7.78 -15.21 -5.63
N VAL A 234 8.22 -14.23 -4.85
CA VAL A 234 9.46 -13.49 -5.07
C VAL A 234 10.47 -13.96 -4.04
N VAL A 235 11.68 -14.27 -4.49
CA VAL A 235 12.83 -14.51 -3.60
C VAL A 235 13.68 -13.25 -3.56
N SER A 236 14.04 -12.81 -2.35
CA SER A 236 14.92 -11.66 -2.16
C SER A 236 16.22 -11.78 -2.95
N ASN A 237 16.71 -10.66 -3.48
CA ASN A 237 17.95 -10.54 -4.24
C ASN A 237 19.21 -10.35 -3.35
N SER A 238 19.10 -10.49 -2.02
CA SER A 238 20.21 -10.20 -1.11
C SER A 238 20.42 -11.32 -0.11
N ALA A 239 21.69 -11.71 0.08
CA ALA A 239 22.14 -12.70 1.07
C ALA A 239 21.85 -12.30 2.53
N LYS A 240 21.36 -11.06 2.78
CA LYS A 240 20.96 -10.56 4.10
C LYS A 240 19.68 -9.72 4.10
N SER A 241 19.00 -9.51 2.96
CA SER A 241 17.80 -8.66 2.94
C SER A 241 16.54 -9.50 2.89
N MET A 242 15.64 -9.17 3.79
CA MET A 242 14.23 -9.49 3.69
C MET A 242 13.65 -8.95 2.38
N PHE A 243 12.69 -9.67 1.82
CA PHE A 243 11.79 -9.18 0.78
C PHE A 243 10.56 -8.51 1.38
N ALA A 244 9.89 -9.07 2.41
CA ALA A 244 8.63 -8.55 2.93
C ALA A 244 8.46 -8.70 4.45
N MET A 245 7.76 -7.77 5.10
CA MET A 245 7.36 -7.88 6.51
C MET A 245 5.88 -7.56 6.73
N GLY A 246 5.41 -7.73 7.98
CA GLY A 246 4.09 -7.24 8.40
C GLY A 246 3.92 -5.75 8.08
N GLY A 247 2.76 -5.38 7.54
CA GLY A 247 2.48 -4.04 7.01
C GLY A 247 2.70 -3.87 5.50
N ASP A 248 3.41 -4.79 4.84
CA ASP A 248 3.59 -4.74 3.38
C ASP A 248 2.42 -5.34 2.58
N SER A 249 1.53 -6.09 3.23
CA SER A 249 0.37 -6.70 2.58
C SER A 249 -0.42 -5.66 1.77
N GLY A 250 -0.65 -5.96 0.50
CA GLY A 250 -1.26 -5.02 -0.45
C GLY A 250 -0.28 -4.26 -1.33
N SER A 251 1.03 -4.28 -1.04
CA SER A 251 2.03 -3.63 -1.91
C SER A 251 2.04 -4.28 -3.30
N LEU A 252 2.20 -3.48 -4.35
CA LEU A 252 2.33 -4.00 -5.71
C LEU A 252 3.71 -4.63 -5.95
N ILE A 253 3.71 -5.72 -6.72
CA ILE A 253 4.91 -6.31 -7.31
C ILE A 253 5.11 -5.66 -8.68
N LEU A 254 6.21 -4.94 -8.83
CA LEU A 254 6.48 -4.04 -9.94
C LEU A 254 7.75 -4.43 -10.68
N ASN A 255 7.80 -4.10 -11.97
CA ASN A 255 9.02 -4.13 -12.77
C ASN A 255 9.13 -2.90 -13.67
N ASP A 256 10.34 -2.61 -14.13
CA ASP A 256 10.57 -1.63 -15.18
C ASP A 256 10.07 -2.20 -16.52
N LEU A 257 9.30 -1.39 -17.26
CA LEU A 257 8.88 -1.75 -18.61
C LEU A 257 10.07 -1.73 -19.56
N GLN A 258 10.15 -2.73 -20.43
CA GLN A 258 11.25 -2.87 -21.40
C GLN A 258 10.98 -2.09 -22.69
N ASP A 259 9.71 -1.85 -23.00
CA ASP A 259 9.21 -1.24 -24.24
C ASP A 259 9.00 0.27 -24.13
N GLN A 260 8.91 0.83 -22.92
CA GLN A 260 8.66 2.25 -22.67
C GLN A 260 9.06 2.65 -21.24
N ALA A 261 9.15 3.96 -20.98
CA ALA A 261 9.33 4.45 -19.61
C ALA A 261 8.04 4.25 -18.78
N GLY A 262 8.19 3.73 -17.57
CA GLY A 262 7.07 3.38 -16.69
C GLY A 262 7.22 2.00 -16.06
N LEU A 263 6.24 1.68 -15.23
CA LEU A 263 6.22 0.45 -14.44
C LEU A 263 5.12 -0.51 -14.93
N GLY A 264 5.45 -1.79 -14.94
CA GLY A 264 4.48 -2.87 -15.05
C GLY A 264 4.07 -3.37 -13.67
N VAL A 265 2.80 -3.73 -13.49
CA VAL A 265 2.33 -4.42 -12.28
C VAL A 265 2.06 -5.88 -12.57
N LEU A 266 2.71 -6.76 -11.83
CA LEU A 266 2.58 -8.22 -11.99
C LEU A 266 1.55 -8.80 -11.03
N GLY A 267 1.41 -8.19 -9.85
CA GLY A 267 0.55 -8.70 -8.80
C GLY A 267 0.59 -7.87 -7.54
N MET A 268 -0.10 -8.36 -6.51
CA MET A 268 -0.18 -7.72 -5.19
C MET A 268 0.38 -8.68 -4.15
N LEU A 269 1.17 -8.21 -3.19
CA LEU A 269 1.67 -9.02 -2.08
C LEU A 269 0.53 -9.40 -1.12
N HIS A 270 0.42 -10.68 -0.70
CA HIS A 270 -0.53 -11.09 0.35
C HIS A 270 0.14 -11.61 1.62
N SER A 271 1.32 -12.23 1.53
CA SER A 271 2.01 -12.77 2.70
C SER A 271 3.51 -12.96 2.43
N TYR A 272 4.23 -13.44 3.45
CA TYR A 272 5.66 -13.75 3.40
C TYR A 272 5.95 -15.00 4.22
N ASP A 273 7.17 -15.54 4.12
CA ASP A 273 7.60 -16.81 4.73
C ASP A 273 7.88 -16.77 6.24
N GLY A 274 7.28 -15.83 6.97
CA GLY A 274 7.43 -15.73 8.42
C GLY A 274 8.80 -15.19 8.82
N GLU A 275 9.52 -15.89 9.71
CA GLU A 275 10.68 -15.33 10.40
C GLU A 275 11.84 -14.90 9.49
N ARG A 276 12.09 -15.65 8.41
CA ARG A 276 13.20 -15.34 7.48
C ARG A 276 12.90 -14.12 6.63
N ARG A 277 11.63 -13.92 6.28
CA ARG A 277 11.15 -12.78 5.49
C ARG A 277 11.80 -12.66 4.12
N GLU A 278 12.43 -13.71 3.62
CA GLU A 278 13.19 -13.74 2.35
C GLU A 278 12.26 -13.92 1.15
N ILE A 279 11.04 -14.41 1.38
CA ILE A 279 10.08 -14.75 0.33
C ILE A 279 8.81 -13.94 0.50
N GLY A 280 8.38 -13.28 -0.58
CA GLY A 280 7.05 -12.68 -0.68
C GLY A 280 6.12 -13.53 -1.53
N LEU A 281 4.93 -13.81 -1.03
CA LEU A 281 3.86 -14.50 -1.75
C LEU A 281 2.88 -13.46 -2.29
N PHE A 282 2.55 -13.56 -3.58
CA PHE A 282 1.70 -12.58 -4.25
C PHE A 282 0.62 -13.26 -5.11
N THR A 283 -0.47 -12.53 -5.35
CA THR A 283 -1.51 -12.92 -6.30
C THR A 283 -1.29 -12.16 -7.60
N PRO A 284 -1.22 -12.83 -8.76
CA PRO A 284 -1.16 -12.17 -10.06
C PRO A 284 -2.30 -11.15 -10.24
N MET A 285 -2.00 -10.04 -10.90
CA MET A 285 -2.96 -8.92 -10.96
C MET A 285 -4.12 -9.20 -11.90
N ASP A 286 -3.86 -9.88 -13.01
CA ASP A 286 -4.88 -10.41 -13.92
C ASP A 286 -5.89 -11.32 -13.20
N GLU A 287 -5.42 -12.16 -12.28
CA GLU A 287 -6.28 -13.02 -11.46
C GLU A 287 -7.14 -12.23 -10.47
N LEU A 288 -6.61 -11.16 -9.88
CA LEU A 288 -7.38 -10.28 -8.98
C LEU A 288 -8.49 -9.56 -9.72
N LEU A 289 -8.18 -8.97 -10.88
CA LEU A 289 -9.16 -8.29 -11.72
C LEU A 289 -10.21 -9.26 -12.26
N LYS A 290 -9.78 -10.47 -12.66
CA LYS A 290 -10.68 -11.53 -13.09
C LYS A 290 -11.61 -11.97 -11.96
N ARG A 291 -11.09 -12.13 -10.75
CA ARG A 291 -11.89 -12.47 -9.58
C ARG A 291 -12.94 -11.41 -9.27
N LEU A 292 -12.58 -10.13 -9.34
CA LEU A 292 -13.54 -9.03 -9.21
C LEU A 292 -14.63 -9.11 -10.27
N GLN A 293 -14.27 -9.39 -11.53
CA GLN A 293 -15.26 -9.58 -12.59
C GLN A 293 -16.20 -10.76 -12.30
N ASP A 294 -15.68 -11.88 -11.82
CA ASP A 294 -16.47 -13.06 -11.53
C ASP A 294 -17.50 -12.83 -10.41
N VAL A 295 -17.20 -11.97 -9.44
CA VAL A 295 -18.10 -11.68 -8.31
C VAL A 295 -19.02 -10.49 -8.57
N THR A 296 -18.61 -9.49 -9.35
CA THR A 296 -19.43 -8.30 -9.62
C THR A 296 -20.15 -8.33 -10.96
N GLY A 297 -19.78 -9.23 -11.87
CA GLY A 297 -20.31 -9.31 -13.23
C GLY A 297 -19.85 -8.18 -14.16
N VAL A 298 -18.86 -7.37 -13.77
CA VAL A 298 -18.31 -6.26 -14.59
C VAL A 298 -16.80 -6.33 -14.69
N GLU A 299 -16.25 -5.99 -15.84
CA GLU A 299 -14.79 -5.90 -16.02
C GLU A 299 -14.23 -4.74 -15.20
N TRP A 300 -13.05 -4.93 -14.60
CA TRP A 300 -12.35 -3.92 -13.82
C TRP A 300 -11.02 -3.59 -14.46
N VAL A 301 -10.67 -2.31 -14.47
CA VAL A 301 -9.40 -1.83 -15.05
C VAL A 301 -8.66 -0.96 -14.05
N PHE A 302 -7.33 -0.97 -14.13
CA PHE A 302 -6.49 0.00 -13.44
C PHE A 302 -6.77 1.40 -13.98
N ILE A 303 -6.76 2.39 -13.07
CA ILE A 303 -6.78 3.82 -13.40
C ILE A 303 -5.41 4.28 -13.91
#